data_AF-A0A968H546-F1
#
_entry.id   AF-A0A968H546-F1
#
_cell.length_a   1.000
_cell.length_b   1.000
_cell.length_c   1.000
_cell.angle_alpha   90.00
_cell.angle_beta   90.00
_cell.angle_gamma   90.00
#
_symmetry.space_group_name_H-M   'P 1'
#
loop_
_entity.id
_entity.type
_entity.pdbx_description
1 polymer ?
#
loop_
_entity_poly.entity_id
_entity_poly.type
_entity_poly.pdbx_seq_one_letter_code
_entity_poly.pdbx_strand_id
1 'polypeptide(L)'
;MTTQEAGKALSPEAQRKALQDSLQRLRTRSHQGMWAIAAFACISVPAMLSEQIFPPLTPEVKKMLGTPPSSNMISALLVVYAFSAILLVLGRITNGSPKMVSFSHIGYLICFYAFYYFSGVLPENFWAVLATGMTILSLESYHIWTFSSARIREEEEQLAILEKRMGIGK
;
A
#
# COMPACT_ATOMS: atom_id res chain seq x y z
N MET A 1 -42.01 -4.50 -32.54
CA MET A 1 -41.20 -5.42 -33.36
C MET A 1 -40.55 -4.56 -34.42
N THR A 2 -39.24 -4.32 -34.49
CA THR A 2 -38.09 -5.21 -34.26
C THR A 2 -36.80 -4.35 -34.13
N THR A 3 -36.02 -4.62 -33.09
CA THR A 3 -34.54 -4.70 -33.04
C THR A 3 -33.69 -3.76 -33.91
N GLN A 4 -33.03 -2.78 -33.28
CA GLN A 4 -31.69 -2.35 -33.69
C GLN A 4 -30.87 -1.69 -32.56
N GLU A 5 -30.89 -2.25 -31.35
CA GLU A 5 -29.80 -2.02 -30.39
C GLU A 5 -28.65 -2.98 -30.67
N ALA A 6 -28.01 -2.81 -31.82
CA ALA A 6 -26.66 -3.35 -32.02
C ALA A 6 -25.71 -2.40 -31.29
N GLY A 7 -25.48 -2.67 -30.00
CA GLY A 7 -24.39 -2.05 -29.25
C GLY A 7 -23.14 -2.11 -30.11
N LYS A 8 -22.63 -0.94 -30.49
CA LYS A 8 -21.52 -0.74 -31.42
C LYS A 8 -20.35 -1.64 -30.99
N ALA A 9 -20.25 -2.81 -31.62
CA ALA A 9 -19.16 -3.74 -31.38
C ALA A 9 -17.88 -3.00 -31.75
N LEU A 10 -17.07 -2.67 -30.74
CA LEU A 10 -15.73 -2.12 -30.95
C LEU A 10 -15.00 -2.99 -31.97
N SER A 11 -14.34 -2.36 -32.94
CA SER A 11 -13.47 -3.07 -33.88
C SER A 11 -12.55 -4.02 -33.09
N PRO A 12 -12.29 -5.25 -33.57
CA PRO A 12 -11.44 -6.21 -32.86
C PRO A 12 -10.07 -5.64 -32.48
N GLU A 13 -9.52 -4.72 -33.28
CA GLU A 13 -8.30 -3.98 -32.94
C GLU A 13 -8.48 -3.01 -31.76
N ALA A 14 -9.62 -2.33 -31.69
CA ALA A 14 -9.96 -1.44 -30.57
C ALA A 14 -10.21 -2.23 -29.28
N GLN A 15 -10.80 -3.43 -29.36
CA GLN A 15 -10.94 -4.34 -28.22
C GLN A 15 -9.58 -4.84 -27.73
N ARG A 16 -8.68 -5.22 -28.65
CA ARG A 16 -7.30 -5.62 -28.31
C ARG A 16 -6.55 -4.50 -27.61
N LYS A 17 -6.62 -3.28 -28.15
CA LYS A 17 -5.95 -2.10 -27.57
C LYS A 17 -6.51 -1.76 -26.19
N ALA A 18 -7.83 -1.87 -25.98
CA ALA A 18 -8.45 -1.67 -24.68
C ALA A 18 -7.98 -2.71 -23.64
N LEU A 19 -7.91 -3.98 -24.03
CA LEU A 19 -7.38 -5.07 -23.18
C LEU A 19 -5.90 -4.87 -22.84
N GLN A 20 -5.07 -4.40 -23.79
CA GLN A 20 -3.67 -4.12 -23.51
C GLN A 20 -3.50 -2.93 -22.54
N ASP A 21 -4.32 -1.89 -22.68
CA ASP A 21 -4.28 -0.72 -21.79
C ASP A 21 -4.73 -1.07 -20.37
N SER A 22 -5.77 -1.90 -20.22
CA SER A 22 -6.18 -2.41 -18.89
C SER A 22 -5.07 -3.24 -18.25
N LEU A 23 -4.42 -4.12 -19.01
CA LEU A 23 -3.34 -4.98 -18.53
C LEU A 23 -2.12 -4.16 -18.06
N GLN A 24 -1.75 -3.12 -18.81
CA GLN A 24 -0.70 -2.17 -18.39
C GLN A 24 -1.07 -1.42 -17.10
N ARG A 25 -2.32 -0.97 -16.97
CA ARG A 25 -2.82 -0.32 -15.75
C ARG A 25 -2.77 -1.27 -14.55
N LEU A 26 -3.16 -2.54 -14.73
CA LEU A 26 -3.13 -3.55 -13.67
C LEU A 26 -1.70 -3.88 -13.23
N ARG A 27 -0.76 -4.01 -14.16
CA ARG A 27 0.67 -4.20 -13.85
C ARG A 27 1.24 -3.01 -13.08
N THR A 28 0.95 -1.79 -13.52
CA THR A 28 1.38 -0.56 -12.84
C THR A 28 0.83 -0.51 -11.41
N ARG A 29 -0.44 -0.88 -11.24
CA ARG A 29 -1.10 -0.96 -9.94
C ARG A 29 -0.48 -2.02 -9.02
N SER A 30 -0.08 -3.17 -9.57
CA SER A 30 0.63 -4.20 -8.80
C SER A 30 1.97 -3.69 -8.26
N HIS A 31 2.72 -2.93 -9.05
CA HIS A 31 4.01 -2.37 -8.62
C HIS A 31 3.87 -1.28 -7.55
N GLN A 32 2.74 -0.58 -7.47
CA GLN A 32 2.52 0.46 -6.46
C GLN A 32 2.58 -0.08 -5.02
N GLY A 33 2.16 -1.33 -4.76
CA GLY A 33 2.28 -1.94 -3.43
C GLY A 33 3.75 -2.13 -3.01
N MET A 34 4.59 -2.62 -3.93
CA MET A 34 6.04 -2.72 -3.70
C MET A 34 6.68 -1.36 -3.45
N TRP A 35 6.26 -0.31 -4.18
CA TRP A 35 6.75 1.04 -3.95
C TRP A 35 6.42 1.58 -2.56
N ALA A 36 5.27 1.23 -1.99
CA ALA A 36 4.91 1.65 -0.63
C ALA A 36 5.79 0.98 0.44
N ILE A 37 6.08 -0.32 0.29
CA ILE A 37 7.03 -1.03 1.17
C ILE A 37 8.43 -0.43 1.05
N ALA A 38 8.89 -0.18 -0.18
CA ALA A 38 10.20 0.43 -0.42
C ALA A 38 10.29 1.84 0.18
N ALA A 39 9.26 2.67 0.00
CA ALA A 39 9.20 4.00 0.59
C ALA A 39 9.25 3.95 2.14
N PHE A 40 8.48 3.04 2.75
CA PHE A 40 8.51 2.85 4.20
C PHE A 40 9.88 2.37 4.72
N ALA A 41 10.53 1.46 4.00
CA ALA A 41 11.88 1.00 4.33
C ALA A 41 12.88 2.17 4.26
N CYS A 42 12.83 3.00 3.20
CA CYS A 42 13.67 4.18 3.07
C CYS A 42 13.47 5.19 4.22
N ILE A 43 12.23 5.38 4.68
CA ILE A 43 11.90 6.27 5.81
C ILE A 43 12.38 5.70 7.14
N SER A 44 12.39 4.37 7.28
CA SER A 44 12.84 3.72 8.51
C SER A 44 14.36 3.82 8.69
N VAL A 45 15.13 4.05 7.63
CA VAL A 45 16.60 4.21 7.71
C VAL A 45 17.01 5.44 8.53
N PRO A 46 16.49 6.67 8.26
CA PRO A 46 16.74 7.82 9.13
C PRO A 46 16.29 7.63 10.57
N ALA A 47 15.19 6.90 10.80
CA ALA A 47 14.70 6.61 12.14
C ALA A 47 15.65 5.68 12.90
N MET A 48 16.25 4.70 12.23
CA MET A 48 17.25 3.80 12.84
C MET A 48 18.55 4.54 13.17
N LEU A 49 18.95 5.49 12.32
CA LEU A 49 20.16 6.29 12.48
C LEU A 49 19.90 7.61 13.21
N SER A 50 18.81 7.71 13.98
CA SER A 50 18.33 8.98 14.50
C SER A 50 19.34 9.70 15.38
N GLU A 51 20.13 8.97 16.16
CA GLU A 51 21.16 9.53 17.05
C GLU A 51 22.36 10.12 16.28
N GLN A 52 22.58 9.68 15.04
CA GLN A 52 23.67 10.16 14.18
C GLN A 52 23.21 11.26 13.24
N ILE A 53 21.94 11.22 12.81
CA ILE A 53 21.36 12.12 11.81
C ILE A 53 20.72 13.35 12.47
N PHE A 54 20.06 13.16 13.61
CA PHE A 54 19.33 14.24 14.28
C PHE A 54 20.06 14.66 15.56
N PRO A 55 20.25 15.97 15.79
CA PRO A 55 20.84 16.45 17.02
C PRO A 55 19.94 16.07 18.21
N PRO A 56 20.53 15.76 19.39
CA PRO A 56 19.75 15.49 20.58
C PRO A 56 18.83 16.68 20.89
N LEU A 57 17.61 16.38 21.33
CA LEU A 57 16.59 17.38 21.62
C LEU A 57 17.13 18.40 22.62
N THR A 58 17.17 19.67 22.21
CA THR A 58 17.63 20.74 23.09
C THR A 58 16.70 20.87 24.31
N PRO A 59 17.22 21.36 25.46
CA PRO A 59 16.41 21.57 26.66
C PRO A 59 15.18 22.45 26.40
N GLU A 60 15.29 23.38 25.45
CA GLU A 60 14.24 24.31 25.05
C GLU A 60 13.08 23.61 24.31
N VAL A 61 13.41 22.68 23.40
CA VAL A 61 12.41 21.84 22.71
C VAL A 61 11.72 20.90 23.70
N LYS A 62 12.45 20.30 24.64
CA LYS A 62 11.87 19.50 25.73
C LYS A 62 10.93 20.33 26.60
N LYS A 63 11.28 21.58 26.90
CA LYS A 63 10.44 22.48 27.70
C LYS A 63 9.17 22.89 26.96
N MET A 64 9.23 23.08 25.64
CA MET A 64 8.05 23.36 24.81
C MET A 64 7.12 22.16 24.65
N LEU A 65 7.66 20.95 24.49
CA LEU A 65 6.89 19.71 24.32
C LEU A 65 6.24 19.23 25.62
N GLY A 66 6.71 19.72 26.77
CA GLY A 66 6.22 19.30 28.08
C GLY A 66 6.66 17.89 28.44
N THR A 67 5.94 17.26 29.36
CA THR A 67 6.24 15.89 29.79
C THR A 67 5.97 14.92 28.64
N PRO A 68 6.99 14.21 28.11
CA PRO A 68 6.78 13.30 27.00
C PRO A 68 5.80 12.18 27.41
N PRO A 69 4.92 11.73 26.49
CA PRO A 69 4.05 10.59 26.75
C PRO A 69 4.89 9.35 27.07
N SER A 70 4.42 8.53 28.02
CA SER A 70 5.14 7.30 28.39
C SER A 70 5.22 6.33 27.20
N SER A 71 6.31 5.56 27.12
CA SER A 71 6.50 4.55 26.07
C SER A 71 5.28 3.63 25.96
N ASN A 72 4.75 3.18 27.09
CA ASN A 72 3.59 2.29 27.16
C ASN A 72 2.34 2.88 26.49
N MET A 73 2.10 4.19 26.60
CA MET A 73 0.97 4.85 25.93
C MET A 73 1.13 4.87 24.42
N ILE A 74 2.34 5.17 23.93
CA ILE A 74 2.64 5.18 22.50
C ILE A 74 2.52 3.76 21.94
N SER A 75 3.05 2.75 22.64
CA SER A 75 2.95 1.35 22.23
C SER A 75 1.52 0.84 22.24
N ALA A 76 0.72 1.19 23.26
CA ALA A 76 -0.70 0.85 23.29
C ALA A 76 -1.45 1.45 22.08
N LEU A 77 -1.16 2.71 21.75
CA LEU A 77 -1.74 3.37 20.57
C LEU A 77 -1.30 2.69 19.27
N LEU A 78 -0.02 2.30 19.15
CA LEU A 78 0.50 1.56 18.00
C LEU A 78 -0.24 0.24 17.82
N VAL A 79 -0.50 -0.50 18.91
CA VAL A 79 -1.25 -1.76 18.87
C VAL A 79 -2.68 -1.54 18.40
N VAL A 80 -3.41 -0.57 18.99
CA VAL A 80 -4.78 -0.24 18.58
C VAL A 80 -4.84 0.16 17.11
N TYR A 81 -3.87 0.96 16.66
CA TYR A 81 -3.72 1.34 15.27
C TYR A 81 -3.45 0.12 14.37
N ALA A 82 -2.54 -0.77 14.76
CA ALA A 82 -2.19 -1.96 14.00
C ALA A 82 -3.41 -2.85 13.78
N PHE A 83 -4.15 -3.15 14.86
CA PHE A 83 -5.38 -3.94 14.77
C PHE A 83 -6.42 -3.27 13.87
N SER A 84 -6.65 -1.96 14.03
CA SER A 84 -7.61 -1.21 13.22
C SER A 84 -7.23 -1.24 11.74
N ALA A 85 -5.95 -1.02 11.42
CA ALA A 85 -5.44 -1.04 10.05
C ALA A 85 -5.57 -2.43 9.42
N ILE A 86 -5.19 -3.49 10.15
CA ILE A 86 -5.32 -4.88 9.69
C ILE A 86 -6.78 -5.23 9.42
N LEU A 87 -7.70 -4.90 10.34
CA LEU A 87 -9.13 -5.16 10.16
C LEU A 87 -9.72 -4.40 8.98
N LEU A 88 -9.31 -3.15 8.77
CA LEU A 88 -9.74 -2.37 7.60
C LEU A 88 -9.18 -2.91 6.29
N VAL A 89 -7.93 -3.38 6.27
CA VAL A 89 -7.36 -4.07 5.10
C VAL A 89 -8.12 -5.36 4.84
N LEU A 90 -8.36 -6.17 5.87
CA LEU A 90 -9.07 -7.44 5.75
C LEU A 90 -10.52 -7.26 5.30
N GLY A 91 -11.23 -6.27 5.85
CA GLY A 91 -12.59 -5.93 5.41
C GLY A 91 -12.64 -5.45 3.96
N ARG A 92 -11.60 -4.77 3.46
CA ARG A 92 -11.47 -4.44 2.03
C ARG A 92 -11.27 -5.68 1.18
N ILE A 93 -10.48 -6.65 1.67
CA ILE A 93 -10.27 -7.95 1.02
C ILE A 93 -11.60 -8.68 0.86
N THR A 94 -12.38 -8.81 1.94
CA THR A 94 -13.66 -9.56 1.93
C THR A 94 -14.73 -8.89 1.07
N ASN A 95 -14.73 -7.55 0.99
CA ASN A 95 -15.70 -6.80 0.20
C ASN A 95 -15.28 -6.62 -1.27
N GLY A 96 -14.16 -7.22 -1.71
CA GLY A 96 -13.69 -7.19 -3.10
C GLY A 96 -13.45 -5.78 -3.65
N SER A 97 -13.25 -4.78 -2.78
CA SER A 97 -13.18 -3.37 -3.17
C SER A 97 -11.74 -2.98 -3.49
N PRO A 98 -11.40 -2.71 -4.75
CA PRO A 98 -10.05 -2.35 -5.12
C PRO A 98 -9.84 -0.86 -4.81
N LYS A 99 -9.63 -0.50 -3.55
CA LYS A 99 -9.06 0.80 -3.19
C LYS A 99 -7.54 0.77 -3.42
N MET A 100 -6.98 1.90 -3.82
CA MET A 100 -5.52 2.07 -3.97
C MET A 100 -4.80 1.89 -2.62
N VAL A 101 -3.50 1.55 -2.68
CA VAL A 101 -2.61 1.50 -1.51
C VAL A 101 -2.80 2.79 -0.70
N SER A 102 -3.13 2.68 0.58
CA SER A 102 -3.28 3.86 1.40
C SER A 102 -1.89 4.30 1.89
N PHE A 103 -1.24 5.20 1.12
CA PHE A 103 -0.01 5.89 1.55
C PHE A 103 -0.17 6.57 2.91
N SER A 104 -1.40 6.79 3.37
CA SER A 104 -1.73 7.24 4.72
C SER A 104 -1.10 6.36 5.81
N HIS A 105 -0.94 5.05 5.61
CA HIS A 105 -0.28 4.17 6.58
C HIS A 105 1.17 4.60 6.85
N ILE A 106 1.89 5.04 5.81
CA ILE A 106 3.26 5.55 5.94
C ILE A 106 3.27 6.81 6.81
N GLY A 107 2.33 7.73 6.60
CA GLY A 107 2.19 8.93 7.42
C GLY A 107 1.95 8.63 8.90
N TYR A 108 1.04 7.70 9.20
CA TYR A 108 0.80 7.28 10.59
C TYR A 108 2.05 6.66 11.23
N LEU A 109 2.76 5.79 10.51
CA LEU A 109 3.98 5.16 11.02
C LEU A 109 5.12 6.17 11.23
N ILE A 110 5.25 7.18 10.37
CA ILE A 110 6.17 8.31 10.58
C ILE A 110 5.85 9.02 11.91
N CYS A 111 4.56 9.29 12.18
CA CYS A 111 4.16 9.91 13.44
C CYS A 111 4.56 9.07 14.66
N PHE A 112 4.44 7.74 14.59
CA PHE A 112 4.90 6.86 15.67
C PHE A 112 6.42 6.94 15.86
N TYR A 113 7.21 6.93 14.78
CA TYR A 113 8.66 7.17 14.88
C TYR A 113 8.96 8.53 15.52
N ALA A 114 8.24 9.58 15.14
CA ALA A 114 8.41 10.91 15.72
C ALA A 114 8.06 10.93 17.23
N PHE A 115 6.96 10.30 17.65
CA PHE A 115 6.59 10.25 19.07
C PHE A 115 7.62 9.49 19.92
N TYR A 116 8.14 8.37 19.41
CA TYR A 116 9.20 7.64 20.09
C TYR A 116 10.52 8.41 20.11
N TYR A 117 10.82 9.18 19.04
CA TYR A 117 11.98 10.06 19.00
C TYR A 117 11.88 11.17 20.06
N PHE A 118 10.75 11.86 20.12
CA PHE A 118 10.52 12.96 21.07
C PHE A 118 10.48 12.50 22.53
N SER A 119 10.07 11.26 22.79
CA SER A 119 10.13 10.64 24.11
C SER A 119 11.49 10.04 24.48
N GLY A 120 12.43 9.98 23.52
CA GLY A 120 13.79 9.48 23.75
C GLY A 120 13.90 7.97 23.89
N VAL A 121 12.88 7.21 23.50
CA VAL A 121 12.82 5.74 23.61
C VAL A 121 12.70 5.07 22.23
N LEU A 122 13.08 5.78 21.16
CA LEU A 122 13.06 5.27 19.80
C LEU A 122 13.91 4.02 19.58
N PRO A 123 15.16 3.92 20.06
CA PRO A 123 15.97 2.71 19.84
C PRO A 123 15.33 1.44 20.39
N GLU A 124 14.64 1.53 21.53
CA GLU A 124 13.95 0.42 22.19
C GLU A 124 12.68 -0.01 21.43
N ASN A 125 11.98 0.94 20.80
CA ASN A 125 10.68 0.72 20.18
C ASN A 125 10.70 0.72 18.65
N PHE A 126 11.86 0.96 18.04
CA PHE A 126 12.04 1.02 16.59
C PHE A 126 11.49 -0.23 15.91
N TRP A 127 11.85 -1.41 16.43
CA TRP A 127 11.42 -2.70 15.89
C TRP A 127 9.91 -2.89 15.96
N ALA A 128 9.23 -2.33 16.96
CA ALA A 128 7.79 -2.42 17.08
C ALA A 128 7.09 -1.67 15.93
N VAL A 129 7.53 -0.44 15.63
CA VAL A 129 6.99 0.36 14.53
C VAL A 129 7.35 -0.27 13.18
N LEU A 130 8.58 -0.73 13.01
CA LEU A 130 9.03 -1.38 11.78
C LEU A 130 8.22 -2.66 11.50
N ALA A 131 8.11 -3.56 12.48
CA ALA A 131 7.37 -4.82 12.32
C ALA A 131 5.88 -4.58 12.06
N THR A 132 5.29 -3.62 12.76
CA THR A 132 3.89 -3.20 12.53
C THR A 132 3.70 -2.67 11.12
N GLY A 133 4.56 -1.76 10.68
CA GLY A 133 4.51 -1.17 9.34
C GLY A 133 4.71 -2.20 8.24
N MET A 134 5.69 -3.08 8.39
CA MET A 134 5.93 -4.19 7.46
C MET A 134 4.72 -5.11 7.38
N THR A 135 4.07 -5.43 8.50
CA THR A 135 2.88 -6.29 8.53
C THR A 135 1.72 -5.66 7.78
N ILE A 136 1.38 -4.41 8.09
CA ILE A 136 0.25 -3.70 7.47
C ILE A 136 0.47 -3.53 5.96
N LEU A 137 1.65 -3.05 5.57
CA LEU A 137 1.98 -2.78 4.17
C LEU A 137 2.12 -4.07 3.35
N SER A 138 2.62 -5.16 3.96
CA SER A 138 2.68 -6.47 3.30
C SER A 138 1.28 -7.04 3.07
N LEU A 139 0.38 -6.94 4.03
CA LEU A 139 -1.01 -7.37 3.87
C LEU A 139 -1.73 -6.58 2.77
N GLU A 140 -1.56 -5.25 2.76
CA GLU A 140 -2.16 -4.41 1.72
C GLU A 140 -1.57 -4.69 0.33
N SER A 141 -0.25 -4.89 0.25
CA SER A 141 0.44 -5.24 -1.01
C SER A 141 0.05 -6.63 -1.52
N TYR A 142 -0.07 -7.61 -0.61
CA TYR A 142 -0.52 -8.96 -0.94
C TYR A 142 -1.92 -8.95 -1.54
N HIS A 143 -2.84 -8.17 -0.96
CA HIS A 143 -4.18 -8.03 -1.51
C HIS A 143 -4.18 -7.47 -2.93
N ILE A 144 -3.43 -6.38 -3.16
CA ILE A 144 -3.35 -5.74 -4.48
C ILE A 144 -2.73 -6.68 -5.50
N TRP A 145 -1.67 -7.38 -5.13
CA TRP A 145 -1.02 -8.34 -6.01
C TRP A 145 -1.95 -9.50 -6.36
N THR A 146 -2.66 -10.06 -5.37
CA THR A 146 -3.58 -11.18 -5.60
C THR A 146 -4.76 -10.77 -6.49
N PHE A 147 -5.36 -9.60 -6.23
CA PHE A 147 -6.46 -9.07 -7.05
C PHE A 147 -6.02 -8.72 -8.47
N SER A 148 -4.89 -8.03 -8.62
CA SER A 148 -4.32 -7.70 -9.92
C SER A 148 -3.95 -8.96 -10.71
N SER A 149 -3.35 -9.97 -10.07
CA SER A 149 -2.94 -11.20 -10.74
C SER A 149 -4.14 -12.01 -11.25
N ALA A 150 -5.23 -12.08 -10.47
CA ALA A 150 -6.46 -12.75 -10.90
C ALA A 150 -7.07 -12.06 -12.15
N ARG A 151 -7.15 -10.73 -12.12
CA ARG A 151 -7.69 -9.94 -13.24
C ARG A 151 -6.78 -9.94 -14.47
N ILE A 152 -5.46 -9.90 -14.29
CA ILE A 152 -4.49 -10.02 -15.39
C ILE A 152 -4.70 -11.36 -16.09
N ARG A 153 -4.88 -12.46 -15.35
CA ARG A 153 -5.10 -13.78 -15.95
C ARG A 153 -6.38 -13.83 -16.78
N GLU A 154 -7.47 -13.26 -16.26
CA GLU A 154 -8.73 -13.15 -17.01
C GLU A 154 -8.57 -12.31 -18.30
N GLU A 155 -7.90 -11.17 -18.24
CA GLU A 155 -7.66 -10.30 -19.40
C GLU A 155 -6.71 -10.94 -20.43
N GLU A 156 -5.68 -11.68 -19.98
CA GLU A 156 -4.77 -12.44 -20.84
C GLU A 156 -5.51 -13.58 -21.56
N GLU A 157 -6.41 -14.30 -20.89
CA GLU A 157 -7.26 -15.32 -21.51
C GLU A 157 -8.19 -14.72 -22.57
N GLN A 158 -8.81 -13.56 -22.28
CA GLN A 158 -9.67 -12.86 -23.24
C GLN A 158 -8.88 -12.37 -24.46
N LEU A 159 -7.68 -11.83 -24.25
CA LEU A 159 -6.81 -11.40 -25.33
C LEU A 159 -6.39 -12.58 -26.21
N ALA A 160 -6.01 -13.71 -25.63
CA ALA A 160 -5.63 -14.91 -26.36
C ALA A 160 -6.79 -15.46 -27.22
N ILE A 161 -8.02 -15.46 -26.67
CA ILE A 161 -9.22 -15.85 -27.41
C ILE A 161 -9.47 -14.89 -28.59
N LEU A 162 -9.30 -13.58 -28.37
CA LEU A 162 -9.48 -12.56 -29.41
C LEU A 162 -8.41 -12.67 -30.51
N GLU A 163 -7.14 -12.88 -30.16
CA GLU A 163 -6.05 -13.07 -31.11
C GLU A 163 -6.23 -14.33 -31.96
N LYS A 164 -6.73 -15.42 -31.36
CA LYS A 164 -7.10 -16.64 -32.08
C LYS A 164 -8.25 -16.38 -33.07
N ARG A 165 -9.26 -15.59 -32.69
CA ARG A 165 -10.37 -15.21 -33.59
C ARG A 165 -9.93 -14.29 -34.74
N MET A 166 -8.92 -13.46 -34.52
CA MET A 166 -8.37 -12.59 -35.57
C MET A 166 -7.39 -13.31 -36.51
N GLY A 167 -7.06 -14.58 -36.27
CA GLY A 167 -6.09 -15.33 -37.08
C GLY A 167 -4.65 -14.83 -36.92
N ILE A 168 -4.34 -14.11 -35.83
CA ILE A 168 -3.00 -13.57 -35.53
C ILE A 168 -2.18 -14.57 -34.67
N GLY A 169 -2.85 -15.57 -34.08
CA GLY A 169 -2.18 -16.64 -33.33
C GLY A 169 -1.49 -17.65 -34.25
N LYS A 170 -0.19 -17.87 -34.02
CA LYS A 170 0.54 -19.04 -34.55
C LYS A 170 0.01 -20.34 -33.97
#